data_AF-F8NR46-F1
#
_entry.id   AF-F8NR46-F1
#
_cell.length_a   1.000
_cell.length_b   1.000
_cell.length_c   1.000
_cell.angle_alpha   90.00
_cell.angle_beta   90.00
_cell.angle_gamma   90.00
#
_symmetry.space_group_name_H-M   'P 1'
#
loop_
_entity.id
_entity.type
_entity.pdbx_description
1 polymer ?
#
loop_
_entity_poly.entity_id
_entity_poly.type
_entity_poly.pdbx_seq_one_letter_code
_entity_poly.pdbx_strand_id
1 'polypeptide(L)'
;MKTDLRRLAIYIIEPLLGKSKKLDHKSIVLIFVGLALAVFVASLDETIVATAAVSIVSQYKAFHLYSWISVSYLVCLNAAQPLYGKLSTVFGRRPAVLFGLTVFLAGSVGCAWAPNIQLFLVSRCAAGVGAGGMTNMAFIIVSDIFPLKERPKYQSILMSSFGAANVCGPVLGGVITKMMGWRWCFIINIPICLVTFLAVGIFLRLPRPEGQLNASIRHVDFAGAFTLVASVVGFMIPMTLGGDYFAWNSPAIYAMLSTAVISLVSFFLIEKYVAVDPIVPLRLLKNRSLVGAWLTLFFYGMVFFSMMYYL
;
A
#
# COMPACT_ATOMS: atom_id res chain seq x y z
N MET A 1 -38.85 3.31 10.79
CA MET A 1 -37.99 2.98 9.63
C MET A 1 -36.47 3.15 9.87
N LYS A 2 -35.99 3.83 10.93
CA LYS A 2 -34.55 3.85 11.31
C LYS A 2 -34.12 2.70 12.25
N THR A 3 -35.10 2.01 12.84
CA THR A 3 -34.91 0.97 13.87
C THR A 3 -34.64 -0.42 13.30
N ASP A 4 -35.06 -0.71 12.06
CA ASP A 4 -34.89 -2.03 11.43
C ASP A 4 -33.53 -2.24 10.75
N LEU A 5 -32.87 -1.17 10.30
CA LEU A 5 -31.54 -1.28 9.67
C LEU A 5 -30.45 -1.71 10.67
N ARG A 6 -30.59 -1.33 11.96
CA ARG A 6 -29.71 -1.83 13.03
C ARG A 6 -29.94 -3.30 13.31
N ARG A 7 -31.18 -3.80 13.22
CA ARG A 7 -31.51 -5.23 13.41
C ARG A 7 -31.04 -6.08 12.24
N LEU A 8 -31.13 -5.57 11.01
CA LEU A 8 -30.60 -6.21 9.80
C LEU A 8 -29.07 -6.27 9.77
N ALA A 9 -28.38 -5.23 10.26
CA ALA A 9 -26.94 -5.28 10.45
C ALA A 9 -26.52 -6.36 11.46
N ILE A 10 -27.30 -6.55 12.53
CA ILE A 10 -27.03 -7.60 13.54
C ILE A 10 -27.23 -9.01 12.95
N TYR A 11 -28.31 -9.25 12.20
CA TYR A 11 -28.64 -10.57 11.67
C TYR A 11 -27.74 -11.07 10.53
N ILE A 12 -27.17 -10.16 9.73
CA ILE A 12 -26.28 -10.54 8.61
C ILE A 12 -24.81 -10.70 9.09
N ILE A 13 -24.44 -10.02 10.17
CA ILE A 13 -23.07 -10.03 10.71
C ILE A 13 -22.87 -11.18 11.73
N GLU A 14 -23.91 -11.61 12.45
CA GLU A 14 -23.82 -12.66 13.49
C GLU A 14 -23.31 -14.04 13.00
N PRO A 15 -23.68 -14.57 11.81
CA PRO A 15 -23.22 -15.88 11.37
C PRO A 15 -21.74 -15.90 10.96
N LEU A 16 -21.17 -14.76 10.54
CA LEU A 16 -19.76 -14.61 10.18
C LEU A 16 -18.87 -14.32 11.41
N LEU A 17 -19.46 -13.84 12.51
CA LEU A 17 -18.80 -13.56 13.79
C LEU A 17 -18.93 -14.71 14.80
N GLY A 18 -18.99 -15.96 14.33
CA GLY A 18 -18.99 -17.15 15.20
C GLY A 18 -18.04 -17.00 16.38
N LYS A 19 -18.61 -16.70 17.56
CA LYS A 19 -17.96 -16.46 18.87
C LYS A 19 -17.05 -15.22 19.04
N SER A 20 -17.12 -14.17 18.23
CA SER A 20 -16.46 -12.90 18.61
C SER A 20 -17.42 -11.99 19.39
N LYS A 21 -17.09 -11.70 20.65
CA LYS A 21 -17.66 -10.60 21.47
C LYS A 21 -18.09 -9.44 20.56
N LYS A 22 -19.36 -9.01 20.64
CA LYS A 22 -19.86 -7.79 19.99
C LYS A 22 -18.82 -6.67 20.17
N LEU A 23 -18.16 -6.27 19.08
CA LEU A 23 -17.18 -5.19 19.12
C LEU A 23 -17.93 -3.93 19.56
N ASP A 24 -17.49 -3.35 20.67
CA ASP A 24 -18.07 -2.10 21.19
C ASP A 24 -17.90 -0.99 20.14
N HIS A 25 -18.88 -0.09 20.03
CA HIS A 25 -18.87 0.99 19.04
C HIS A 25 -17.59 1.85 19.16
N LYS A 26 -17.11 2.05 20.39
CA LYS A 26 -15.83 2.74 20.66
C LYS A 26 -14.63 2.01 20.06
N SER A 27 -14.62 0.68 20.12
CA SER A 27 -13.54 -0.14 19.54
C SER A 27 -13.52 -0.04 18.02
N ILE A 28 -14.69 -0.02 17.38
CA ILE A 28 -14.80 0.14 15.92
C ILE A 28 -14.28 1.52 15.48
N VAL A 29 -14.66 2.58 16.19
CA VAL A 29 -14.16 3.94 15.91
C VAL A 29 -12.65 4.02 16.10
N LEU A 30 -12.11 3.46 17.18
CA LEU A 30 -10.65 3.46 17.44
C LEU A 30 -9.86 2.68 16.38
N ILE A 31 -10.35 1.52 15.96
CA ILE A 31 -9.77 0.77 14.83
C ILE A 31 -9.76 1.64 13.58
N PHE A 32 -10.89 2.26 13.27
CA PHE A 32 -11.03 3.05 12.05
C PHE A 32 -10.13 4.29 12.05
N VAL A 33 -10.01 4.98 13.18
CA VAL A 33 -9.05 6.08 13.36
C VAL A 33 -7.62 5.57 13.18
N GLY A 34 -7.28 4.41 13.74
CA GLY A 34 -5.96 3.79 13.54
C GLY A 34 -5.69 3.47 12.06
N LEU A 35 -6.65 2.90 11.35
CA LEU A 35 -6.51 2.62 9.91
C LEU A 35 -6.39 3.91 9.08
N ALA A 36 -7.17 4.94 9.42
CA ALA A 36 -7.08 6.25 8.78
C ALA A 36 -5.72 6.91 9.02
N LEU A 37 -5.17 6.81 10.23
CA LEU A 37 -3.82 7.28 10.55
C LEU A 37 -2.74 6.48 9.81
N ALA A 38 -2.90 5.17 9.64
CA ALA A 38 -1.98 4.35 8.84
C ALA A 38 -1.91 4.84 7.39
N VAL A 39 -3.08 5.05 6.76
CA VAL A 39 -3.19 5.59 5.40
C VAL A 39 -2.63 7.02 5.33
N PHE A 40 -2.94 7.85 6.33
CA PHE A 40 -2.43 9.22 6.41
C PHE A 40 -0.90 9.26 6.46
N VAL A 41 -0.26 8.45 7.31
CA VAL A 41 1.21 8.43 7.43
C VAL A 41 1.87 7.90 6.16
N ALA A 42 1.32 6.84 5.56
CA ALA A 42 1.82 6.31 4.30
C ALA A 42 1.78 7.36 3.17
N SER A 43 0.69 8.11 3.07
CA SER A 43 0.52 9.17 2.06
C SER A 43 1.32 10.45 2.40
N LEU A 44 1.48 10.75 3.68
CA LEU A 44 2.30 11.87 4.14
C LEU A 44 3.77 11.62 3.77
N ASP A 45 4.29 10.43 4.05
CA ASP A 45 5.67 10.04 3.73
C ASP A 45 5.94 10.00 2.22
N GLU A 46 4.94 9.65 1.43
CA GLU A 46 5.01 9.71 -0.03
C GLU A 46 5.22 11.15 -0.53
N THR A 47 4.49 12.11 0.02
CA THR A 47 4.43 13.49 -0.50
C THR A 47 5.40 14.46 0.17
N ILE A 48 5.71 14.28 1.46
CA ILE A 48 6.64 15.14 2.23
C ILE A 48 8.04 15.12 1.63
N VAL A 49 8.43 14.00 1.03
CA VAL A 49 9.76 13.78 0.46
C VAL A 49 9.97 14.61 -0.82
N ALA A 50 8.92 14.94 -1.55
CA ALA A 50 9.01 15.72 -2.78
C ALA A 50 9.66 17.10 -2.54
N THR A 51 9.35 17.76 -1.42
CA THR A 51 9.94 19.06 -1.07
C THR A 51 11.35 18.95 -0.47
N ALA A 52 11.70 17.79 0.08
CA ALA A 52 13.03 17.52 0.64
C ALA A 52 14.03 16.96 -0.38
N ALA A 53 13.56 16.50 -1.54
CA ALA A 53 14.35 15.74 -2.51
C ALA A 53 15.65 16.44 -2.94
N VAL A 54 15.59 17.75 -3.24
CA VAL A 54 16.77 18.54 -3.64
C VAL A 54 17.80 18.62 -2.52
N SER A 55 17.35 18.85 -1.29
CA SER A 55 18.23 18.89 -0.11
C SER A 55 18.91 17.53 0.15
N ILE A 56 18.18 16.43 -0.06
CA ILE A 56 18.69 15.06 0.09
C ILE A 56 19.80 14.78 -0.93
N VAL A 57 19.52 14.93 -2.24
CA VAL A 57 20.54 14.66 -3.27
C VAL A 57 21.74 15.59 -3.17
N SER A 58 21.53 16.85 -2.76
CA SER A 58 22.61 17.81 -2.56
C SER A 58 23.53 17.38 -1.42
N GLN A 59 22.97 16.97 -0.27
CA GLN A 59 23.77 16.50 0.86
C GLN A 59 24.59 15.25 0.51
N TYR A 60 24.02 14.31 -0.26
CA TYR A 60 24.73 13.10 -0.67
C TYR A 60 25.55 13.25 -1.96
N LYS A 61 25.55 14.44 -2.59
CA LYS A 61 26.17 14.69 -3.90
C LYS A 61 25.73 13.68 -4.98
N ALA A 62 24.45 13.29 -4.96
CA ALA A 62 23.89 12.20 -5.75
C ALA A 62 22.72 12.66 -6.63
N PHE A 63 22.88 13.78 -7.35
CA PHE A 63 21.82 14.36 -8.19
C PHE A 63 21.31 13.43 -9.29
N HIS A 64 22.15 12.53 -9.79
CA HIS A 64 21.71 11.50 -10.73
C HIS A 64 20.56 10.66 -10.13
N LEU A 65 20.55 10.39 -8.82
CA LEU A 65 19.51 9.61 -8.14
C LEU A 65 18.28 10.43 -7.71
N TYR A 66 18.10 11.65 -8.22
CA TYR A 66 16.99 12.53 -7.82
C TYR A 66 15.61 11.89 -8.02
N SER A 67 15.36 11.31 -9.21
CA SER A 67 14.10 10.61 -9.52
C SER A 67 13.88 9.40 -8.60
N TRP A 68 14.95 8.73 -8.18
CA TRP A 68 14.88 7.54 -7.34
C TRP A 68 14.42 7.80 -5.90
N ILE A 69 14.51 9.04 -5.39
CA ILE A 69 14.07 9.39 -4.03
C ILE A 69 12.58 9.06 -3.82
N SER A 70 11.75 9.38 -4.82
CA SER A 70 10.31 9.10 -4.78
C SER A 70 9.98 7.71 -5.34
N VAL A 71 10.64 7.33 -6.45
CA VAL A 71 10.33 6.09 -7.16
C VAL A 71 10.59 4.86 -6.30
N SER A 72 11.68 4.83 -5.52
CA SER A 72 12.03 3.65 -4.71
C SER A 72 10.91 3.28 -3.72
N TYR A 73 10.25 4.28 -3.15
CA TYR A 73 9.09 4.08 -2.28
C TYR A 73 7.86 3.63 -3.06
N LEU A 74 7.51 4.33 -4.15
CA LEU A 74 6.30 4.07 -4.93
C LEU A 74 6.31 2.68 -5.58
N VAL A 75 7.44 2.25 -6.12
CA VAL A 75 7.59 0.92 -6.74
C VAL A 75 7.36 -0.16 -5.69
N CYS A 76 7.99 -0.05 -4.52
CA CYS A 76 7.81 -1.01 -3.44
C CYS A 76 6.41 -0.97 -2.82
N LEU A 77 5.82 0.22 -2.68
CA LEU A 77 4.44 0.42 -2.25
C LEU A 77 3.48 -0.36 -3.15
N ASN A 78 3.54 -0.12 -4.46
CA ASN A 78 2.63 -0.74 -5.43
C ASN A 78 2.86 -2.25 -5.55
N ALA A 79 4.13 -2.69 -5.54
CA ALA A 79 4.48 -4.10 -5.58
C ALA A 79 4.00 -4.87 -4.33
N ALA A 80 4.03 -4.24 -3.15
CA ALA A 80 3.67 -4.92 -1.91
C ALA A 80 2.16 -5.12 -1.74
N GLN A 81 1.32 -4.23 -2.27
CA GLN A 81 -0.14 -4.30 -2.10
C GLN A 81 -0.74 -5.69 -2.37
N PRO A 82 -0.53 -6.35 -3.53
CA PRO A 82 -1.12 -7.65 -3.80
C PRO A 82 -0.63 -8.76 -2.86
N LEU A 83 0.64 -8.70 -2.42
CA LEU A 83 1.22 -9.67 -1.49
C LEU A 83 0.50 -9.68 -0.14
N TYR A 84 0.21 -8.49 0.39
CA TYR A 84 -0.48 -8.34 1.66
C TYR A 84 -1.90 -8.89 1.61
N GLY A 85 -2.59 -8.79 0.47
CA GLY A 85 -3.91 -9.39 0.26
C GLY A 85 -3.93 -10.88 0.63
N LYS A 86 -2.99 -11.66 0.07
CA LYS A 86 -2.88 -13.10 0.34
C LYS A 86 -2.26 -13.42 1.71
N LEU A 87 -1.22 -12.69 2.12
CA LEU A 87 -0.62 -12.88 3.44
C LEU A 87 -1.67 -12.70 4.55
N SER A 88 -2.59 -11.76 4.39
CA SER A 88 -3.63 -11.50 5.37
C SER A 88 -4.75 -12.54 5.41
N THR A 89 -4.94 -13.36 4.36
CA THR A 89 -5.88 -14.49 4.42
C THR A 89 -5.29 -15.65 5.23
N VAL A 90 -3.96 -15.80 5.22
CA VAL A 90 -3.23 -16.86 5.93
C VAL A 90 -2.96 -16.49 7.39
N PHE A 91 -2.30 -15.35 7.60
CA PHE A 91 -1.87 -14.90 8.93
C PHE A 91 -2.96 -14.11 9.67
N GLY A 92 -4.06 -13.76 8.98
CA GLY A 92 -5.09 -12.88 9.47
C GLY A 92 -4.76 -11.39 9.27
N ARG A 93 -5.78 -10.55 9.42
CA ARG A 93 -5.67 -9.09 9.16
C ARG A 93 -4.78 -8.37 10.17
N ARG A 94 -4.91 -8.67 11.46
CA ARG A 94 -4.17 -7.97 12.53
C ARG A 94 -2.65 -8.14 12.41
N PRO A 95 -2.09 -9.36 12.27
CA PRO A 95 -0.65 -9.52 12.06
C PRO A 95 -0.15 -8.86 10.79
N ALA A 96 -0.93 -8.88 9.70
CA ALA A 96 -0.56 -8.23 8.45
C ALA A 96 -0.42 -6.69 8.61
N VAL A 97 -1.37 -6.02 9.27
CA VAL A 97 -1.26 -4.57 9.53
C VAL A 97 -0.07 -4.27 10.43
N LEU A 98 0.10 -5.00 11.53
CA LEU A 98 1.19 -4.77 12.48
C LEU A 98 2.56 -4.99 11.81
N PHE A 99 2.69 -6.01 10.98
CA PHE A 99 3.90 -6.24 10.19
C PHE A 99 4.18 -5.07 9.24
N GLY A 100 3.17 -4.59 8.51
CA GLY A 100 3.30 -3.40 7.65
C GLY A 100 3.75 -2.16 8.41
N LEU A 101 3.15 -1.90 9.59
CA LEU A 101 3.55 -0.79 10.47
C LEU A 101 4.99 -0.94 10.97
N THR A 102 5.41 -2.12 11.38
CA THR A 102 6.79 -2.37 11.85
C THR A 102 7.80 -2.16 10.73
N VAL A 103 7.53 -2.71 9.54
CA VAL A 103 8.40 -2.55 8.36
C VAL A 103 8.50 -1.08 7.94
N PHE A 104 7.38 -0.37 7.95
CA PHE A 104 7.36 1.06 7.65
C PHE A 104 8.12 1.90 8.69
N LEU A 105 7.94 1.60 9.98
CA LEU A 105 8.66 2.26 11.06
C LEU A 105 10.18 2.04 10.92
N ALA A 106 10.60 0.81 10.68
CA ALA A 106 12.01 0.47 10.44
C ALA A 106 12.56 1.19 9.20
N GLY A 107 11.80 1.23 8.11
CA GLY A 107 12.17 1.98 6.91
C GLY A 107 12.30 3.49 7.17
N SER A 108 11.35 4.09 7.89
CA SER A 108 11.39 5.52 8.27
C SER A 108 12.61 5.85 9.13
N VAL A 109 12.89 5.00 10.12
CA VAL A 109 14.09 5.11 10.98
C VAL A 109 15.37 4.98 10.14
N GLY A 110 15.42 4.02 9.22
CA GLY A 110 16.53 3.85 8.29
C GLY A 110 16.75 5.06 7.38
N CYS A 111 15.68 5.70 6.91
CA CYS A 111 15.76 6.92 6.10
C CYS A 111 16.32 8.10 6.92
N ALA A 112 15.89 8.25 8.19
CA ALA A 112 16.36 9.31 9.07
C ALA A 112 17.85 9.18 9.40
N TRP A 113 18.36 7.96 9.58
CA TRP A 113 19.75 7.69 9.97
C TRP A 113 20.67 7.24 8.83
N ALA A 114 20.22 7.29 7.57
CA ALA A 114 21.03 6.85 6.45
C ALA A 114 22.36 7.63 6.35
N PRO A 115 23.53 6.97 6.35
CA PRO A 115 24.83 7.62 6.18
C PRO A 115 25.17 7.88 4.71
N ASN A 116 24.53 7.16 3.79
CA ASN A 116 24.72 7.29 2.35
C ASN A 116 23.39 7.13 1.60
N ILE A 117 23.38 7.55 0.33
CA ILE A 117 22.17 7.55 -0.52
C ILE A 117 21.65 6.14 -0.81
N GLN A 118 22.52 5.12 -0.86
CA GLN A 118 22.12 3.75 -1.14
C GLN A 118 21.30 3.17 0.02
N LEU A 119 21.77 3.32 1.26
CA LEU A 119 21.02 2.90 2.43
C LEU A 119 19.72 3.69 2.57
N PHE A 120 19.73 4.99 2.21
CA PHE A 120 18.53 5.79 2.16
C PHE A 120 17.49 5.19 1.19
N LEU A 121 17.87 4.90 -0.06
CA LEU A 121 16.98 4.32 -1.05
C LEU A 121 16.46 2.92 -0.65
N VAL A 122 17.32 2.06 -0.09
CA VAL A 122 16.91 0.75 0.44
C VAL A 122 15.92 0.92 1.60
N SER A 123 16.16 1.88 2.48
CA SER A 123 15.25 2.18 3.60
C SER A 123 13.91 2.74 3.10
N ARG A 124 13.91 3.53 2.01
CA ARG A 124 12.70 3.99 1.31
C ARG A 124 11.94 2.82 0.70
N CYS A 125 12.63 1.86 0.09
CA CYS A 125 12.01 0.63 -0.40
C CYS A 125 11.30 -0.12 0.74
N ALA A 126 11.99 -0.31 1.88
CA ALA A 126 11.40 -0.94 3.05
C ALA A 126 10.17 -0.18 3.56
N ALA A 127 10.25 1.16 3.65
CA ALA A 127 9.10 2.00 3.99
C ALA A 127 7.94 1.77 3.01
N GLY A 128 8.21 1.77 1.70
CA GLY A 128 7.22 1.50 0.66
C GLY A 128 6.51 0.16 0.86
N VAL A 129 7.25 -0.91 1.13
CA VAL A 129 6.66 -2.24 1.40
C VAL A 129 5.69 -2.19 2.58
N GLY A 130 6.08 -1.55 3.68
CA GLY A 130 5.23 -1.43 4.86
C GLY A 130 3.99 -0.57 4.62
N ALA A 131 4.15 0.55 3.91
CA ALA A 131 3.07 1.46 3.52
C ALA A 131 2.05 0.81 2.59
N GLY A 132 2.50 0.07 1.57
CA GLY A 132 1.62 -0.65 0.66
C GLY A 132 0.77 -1.68 1.41
N GLY A 133 1.38 -2.38 2.36
CA GLY A 133 0.72 -3.35 3.21
C GLY A 133 -0.33 -2.77 4.14
N MET A 134 0.02 -1.75 4.92
CA MET A 134 -0.91 -1.16 5.88
C MET A 134 -2.09 -0.44 5.17
N THR A 135 -1.83 0.22 4.04
CA THR A 135 -2.87 0.91 3.24
C THR A 135 -3.82 -0.10 2.61
N ASN A 136 -3.31 -1.16 1.96
CA ASN A 136 -4.17 -2.20 1.40
C ASN A 136 -4.99 -2.91 2.48
N MET A 137 -4.36 -3.22 3.62
CA MET A 137 -5.08 -3.82 4.75
C MET A 137 -6.19 -2.94 5.31
N ALA A 138 -6.01 -1.62 5.32
CA ALA A 138 -7.07 -0.70 5.76
C ALA A 138 -8.34 -0.86 4.89
N PHE A 139 -8.20 -0.93 3.56
CA PHE A 139 -9.33 -1.14 2.65
C PHE A 139 -9.97 -2.52 2.79
N ILE A 140 -9.15 -3.55 2.98
CA ILE A 140 -9.61 -4.93 3.20
C ILE A 140 -10.39 -5.03 4.52
N ILE A 141 -9.85 -4.49 5.62
CA ILE A 141 -10.53 -4.52 6.93
C ILE A 141 -11.86 -3.76 6.89
N VAL A 142 -11.91 -2.59 6.25
CA VAL A 142 -13.17 -1.85 6.06
C VAL A 142 -14.17 -2.69 5.27
N SER A 143 -13.72 -3.42 4.26
CA SER A 143 -14.58 -4.30 3.47
C SER A 143 -15.08 -5.49 4.27
N ASP A 144 -14.26 -6.05 5.17
CA ASP A 144 -14.64 -7.18 6.02
C ASP A 144 -15.61 -6.76 7.15
N ILE A 145 -15.49 -5.54 7.68
CA ILE A 145 -16.33 -5.05 8.79
C ILE A 145 -17.68 -4.51 8.31
N PHE A 146 -17.70 -3.79 7.19
CA PHE A 146 -18.90 -3.07 6.74
C PHE A 146 -19.63 -3.73 5.57
N PRO A 147 -20.97 -3.69 5.57
CA PRO A 147 -21.76 -4.21 4.46
C PRO A 147 -21.52 -3.40 3.19
N LEU A 148 -21.69 -4.03 2.02
CA LEU A 148 -21.36 -3.47 0.71
C LEU A 148 -21.93 -2.06 0.46
N LYS A 149 -23.15 -1.77 0.96
CA LYS A 149 -23.79 -0.44 0.85
C LYS A 149 -23.09 0.67 1.63
N GLU A 150 -22.44 0.34 2.74
CA GLU A 150 -21.76 1.32 3.60
C GLU A 150 -20.26 1.41 3.30
N ARG A 151 -19.66 0.41 2.64
CA ARG A 151 -18.23 0.42 2.27
C ARG A 151 -17.78 1.71 1.59
N PRO A 152 -18.50 2.29 0.59
CA PRO A 152 -18.05 3.51 -0.05
C PRO A 152 -17.89 4.68 0.93
N LYS A 153 -18.76 4.79 1.95
CA LYS A 153 -18.70 5.85 2.97
C LYS A 153 -17.44 5.74 3.84
N TYR A 154 -17.07 4.53 4.23
CA TYR A 154 -15.89 4.33 5.07
C TYR A 154 -14.60 4.38 4.24
N GLN A 155 -14.61 3.83 3.03
CA GLN A 155 -13.49 3.96 2.09
C GLN A 155 -13.26 5.42 1.69
N SER A 156 -14.32 6.23 1.54
CA SER A 156 -14.17 7.66 1.27
C SER A 156 -13.52 8.39 2.43
N ILE A 157 -13.75 8.01 3.69
CA ILE A 157 -13.05 8.64 4.83
C ILE A 157 -11.56 8.27 4.82
N LEU A 158 -11.20 7.01 4.51
CA LEU A 158 -9.79 6.64 4.33
C LEU A 158 -9.14 7.46 3.19
N MET A 159 -9.86 7.65 2.08
CA MET A 159 -9.43 8.49 0.97
C MET A 159 -9.37 9.98 1.34
N SER A 160 -10.23 10.48 2.24
CA SER A 160 -10.13 11.83 2.79
C SER A 160 -8.85 11.99 3.62
N SER A 161 -8.47 10.99 4.41
CA SER A 161 -7.18 11.00 5.13
C SER A 161 -5.99 11.00 4.17
N PHE A 162 -6.05 10.21 3.10
CA PHE A 162 -5.07 10.25 2.01
C PHE A 162 -4.98 11.64 1.35
N GLY A 163 -6.12 12.22 0.98
CA GLY A 163 -6.17 13.57 0.40
C GLY A 163 -5.63 14.65 1.34
N ALA A 164 -5.98 14.58 2.63
CA ALA A 164 -5.46 15.50 3.64
C ALA A 164 -3.94 15.38 3.80
N ALA A 165 -3.40 14.16 3.80
CA ALA A 165 -1.96 13.92 3.83
C ALA A 165 -1.25 14.50 2.60
N ASN A 166 -1.82 14.35 1.40
CA ASN A 166 -1.24 14.91 0.17
C ASN A 166 -1.17 16.45 0.17
N VAL A 167 -2.11 17.13 0.83
CA VAL A 167 -2.08 18.60 0.97
C VAL A 167 -1.10 19.01 2.08
N CYS A 168 -1.14 18.34 3.22
CA CYS A 168 -0.28 18.65 4.36
C CYS A 168 1.19 18.30 4.11
N GLY A 169 1.48 17.27 3.31
CA GLY A 169 2.81 16.72 3.07
C GLY A 169 3.80 17.76 2.57
N PRO A 170 3.57 18.40 1.40
CA PRO A 170 4.49 19.42 0.89
C PRO A 170 4.69 20.60 1.83
N VAL A 171 3.61 21.06 2.49
CA VAL A 171 3.65 22.18 3.44
C VAL A 171 4.52 21.85 4.64
N LEU A 172 4.25 20.72 5.31
CA LEU A 172 5.03 20.26 6.45
C LEU A 172 6.47 19.95 6.04
N GLY A 173 6.67 19.31 4.89
CA GLY A 173 7.99 18.96 4.37
C GLY A 173 8.85 20.18 4.11
N GLY A 174 8.29 21.24 3.50
CA GLY A 174 9.01 22.49 3.26
C GLY A 174 9.42 23.18 4.56
N VAL A 175 8.51 23.27 5.53
CA VAL A 175 8.80 23.89 6.84
C VAL A 175 9.84 23.08 7.63
N ILE A 176 9.64 21.77 7.74
CA ILE A 176 10.53 20.87 8.48
C ILE A 176 11.92 20.85 7.85
N THR A 177 12.01 20.73 6.52
CA THR A 177 13.29 20.71 5.81
C THR A 177 14.06 22.01 6.03
N LYS A 178 13.37 23.16 6.03
CA LYS A 178 14.00 24.47 6.23
C LYS A 178 14.44 24.70 7.67
N MET A 179 13.66 24.29 8.67
CA MET A 179 13.91 24.62 10.08
C MET A 179 14.75 23.57 10.81
N MET A 180 14.48 22.29 10.58
CA MET A 180 15.06 21.17 11.36
C MET A 180 15.93 20.25 10.49
N GLY A 181 15.79 20.33 9.16
CA GLY A 181 16.47 19.48 8.20
C GLY A 181 15.60 18.29 7.74
N TRP A 182 15.90 17.78 6.55
CA TRP A 182 15.07 16.76 5.88
C TRP A 182 14.92 15.44 6.64
N ARG A 183 15.85 15.10 7.55
CA ARG A 183 15.77 13.87 8.35
C ARG A 183 14.52 13.84 9.24
N TRP A 184 14.08 15.01 9.69
CA TRP A 184 12.89 15.15 10.53
C TRP A 184 11.58 14.84 9.78
N CYS A 185 11.58 14.90 8.45
CA CYS A 185 10.45 14.47 7.63
C CYS A 185 10.14 12.98 7.80
N PHE A 186 11.12 12.16 8.19
CA PHE A 186 10.92 10.73 8.49
C PHE A 186 10.68 10.48 9.98
N ILE A 187 11.28 11.30 10.85
CA ILE A 187 11.12 11.17 12.31
C ILE A 187 9.68 11.48 12.73
N ILE A 188 8.99 12.43 12.06
CA ILE A 188 7.59 12.77 12.36
C ILE A 188 6.63 11.58 12.16
N ASN A 189 6.98 10.62 11.31
CA ASN A 189 6.18 9.43 11.07
C ASN A 189 6.22 8.46 12.25
N ILE A 190 7.34 8.40 12.99
CA ILE A 190 7.56 7.47 14.11
C ILE A 190 6.48 7.59 15.20
N PRO A 191 6.18 8.76 15.78
CA PRO A 191 5.16 8.87 16.83
C PRO A 191 3.77 8.49 16.31
N ILE A 192 3.43 8.86 15.06
CA ILE A 192 2.13 8.54 14.49
C ILE A 192 2.01 7.03 14.23
N CYS A 193 3.08 6.39 13.75
CA CYS A 193 3.15 4.94 13.60
C CYS A 193 3.04 4.22 14.95
N LEU A 194 3.67 4.72 16.01
CA LEU A 194 3.57 4.13 17.35
C LEU A 194 2.14 4.20 17.90
N VAL A 195 1.49 5.37 17.80
CA VAL A 195 0.09 5.54 18.19
C VAL A 195 -0.81 4.59 17.40
N THR A 196 -0.58 4.50 16.09
CA THR A 196 -1.32 3.60 15.20
C THR A 196 -1.08 2.13 15.54
N PHE A 197 0.17 1.75 15.83
CA PHE A 197 0.55 0.40 16.23
C PHE A 197 -0.10 0.00 17.54
N LEU A 198 -0.17 0.90 18.52
CA LEU A 198 -0.88 0.67 19.78
C LEU A 198 -2.39 0.56 19.57
N ALA A 199 -2.98 1.46 18.79
CA ALA A 199 -4.41 1.44 18.50
C ALA A 199 -4.83 0.14 17.80
N VAL A 200 -4.13 -0.23 16.72
CA VAL A 200 -4.37 -1.49 15.99
C VAL A 200 -4.03 -2.69 16.88
N GLY A 201 -2.91 -2.63 17.60
CA GLY A 201 -2.44 -3.71 18.46
C GLY A 201 -3.42 -4.05 19.58
N ILE A 202 -4.06 -3.08 20.20
CA ILE A 202 -4.96 -3.29 21.34
C ILE A 202 -6.39 -3.57 20.89
N PHE A 203 -6.89 -2.79 19.92
CA PHE A 203 -8.31 -2.76 19.57
C PHE A 203 -8.68 -3.65 18.38
N LEU A 204 -7.77 -3.94 17.45
CA LEU A 204 -8.07 -4.79 16.30
C LEU A 204 -8.10 -6.28 16.69
N ARG A 205 -9.22 -6.72 17.24
CA ARG A 205 -9.48 -8.12 17.59
C ARG A 205 -10.40 -8.75 16.56
N LEU A 206 -9.84 -9.07 15.40
CA LEU A 206 -10.52 -9.88 14.39
C LEU A 206 -10.33 -11.37 14.70
N PRO A 207 -11.36 -12.22 14.48
CA PRO A 207 -11.19 -13.66 14.58
C PRO A 207 -10.02 -14.09 13.69
N ARG A 208 -9.08 -14.83 14.28
CA ARG A 208 -8.02 -15.47 13.50
C ARG A 208 -8.63 -16.68 12.79
N PRO A 209 -8.17 -17.02 11.58
CA PRO A 209 -8.48 -18.34 11.03
C PRO A 209 -7.93 -19.40 12.00
N GLU A 210 -8.80 -20.05 12.77
CA GLU A 210 -8.40 -21.10 13.69
C GLU A 210 -8.02 -22.35 12.89
N GLY A 211 -6.82 -22.90 13.13
CA GLY A 211 -6.60 -24.34 13.00
C GLY A 211 -5.57 -24.86 12.01
N GLN A 212 -5.09 -24.13 10.98
CA GLN A 212 -4.14 -24.73 10.01
C GLN A 212 -3.18 -23.74 9.36
N LEU A 213 -2.26 -23.13 10.11
CA LEU A 213 -1.18 -22.30 9.53
C LEU A 213 -0.41 -23.09 8.43
N ASN A 214 -0.10 -24.36 8.69
CA ASN A 214 0.65 -25.20 7.75
C ASN A 214 -0.15 -25.57 6.49
N ALA A 215 -1.45 -25.82 6.60
CA ALA A 215 -2.28 -26.06 5.40
C ALA A 215 -2.52 -24.76 4.65
N SER A 216 -2.72 -23.64 5.34
CA SER A 216 -2.99 -22.34 4.73
C SER A 216 -1.77 -21.77 3.98
N ILE A 217 -0.55 -21.96 4.50
CA ILE A 217 0.70 -21.60 3.79
C ILE A 217 0.88 -22.43 2.51
N ARG A 218 0.49 -23.71 2.52
CA ARG A 218 0.60 -24.59 1.34
C ARG A 218 -0.32 -24.18 0.18
N HIS A 219 -1.34 -23.38 0.45
CA HIS A 219 -2.27 -22.82 -0.56
C HIS A 219 -1.89 -21.40 -0.99
N VAL A 220 -0.75 -20.86 -0.52
CA VAL A 220 -0.26 -19.56 -0.98
C VAL A 220 0.38 -19.73 -2.35
N ASP A 221 -0.16 -19.02 -3.33
CA ASP A 221 0.44 -18.92 -4.66
C ASP A 221 1.64 -17.98 -4.64
N PHE A 222 2.77 -18.46 -4.11
CA PHE A 222 4.04 -17.71 -4.10
C PHE A 222 4.56 -17.45 -5.51
N ALA A 223 4.31 -18.36 -6.45
CA ALA A 223 4.75 -18.23 -7.84
C ALA A 223 3.96 -17.13 -8.57
N GLY A 224 2.63 -17.11 -8.43
CA GLY A 224 1.77 -16.04 -8.94
C GLY A 224 2.08 -14.71 -8.27
N ALA A 225 2.29 -14.70 -6.95
CA ALA A 225 2.68 -13.50 -6.22
C ALA A 225 4.01 -12.92 -6.73
N PHE A 226 5.03 -13.76 -6.90
CA PHE A 226 6.33 -13.33 -7.41
C PHE A 226 6.26 -12.85 -8.86
N THR A 227 5.58 -13.58 -9.74
CA THR A 227 5.44 -13.20 -11.15
C THR A 227 4.62 -11.92 -11.34
N LEU A 228 3.59 -11.71 -10.52
CA LEU A 228 2.84 -10.46 -10.47
C LEU A 228 3.74 -9.29 -10.05
N VAL A 229 4.48 -9.44 -8.94
CA VAL A 229 5.42 -8.41 -8.47
C VAL A 229 6.49 -8.12 -9.52
N ALA A 230 7.08 -9.15 -10.12
CA ALA A 230 8.06 -9.02 -11.18
C ALA A 230 7.49 -8.29 -12.40
N SER A 231 6.22 -8.54 -12.77
CA SER A 231 5.57 -7.84 -13.87
C SER A 231 5.35 -6.36 -13.57
N VAL A 232 4.87 -6.03 -12.37
CA VAL A 232 4.62 -4.63 -11.95
C VAL A 232 5.94 -3.86 -11.85
N VAL A 233 6.92 -4.40 -11.13
CA VAL A 233 8.24 -3.77 -10.97
C VAL A 233 8.95 -3.67 -12.31
N GLY A 234 8.94 -4.74 -13.11
CA GLY A 234 9.53 -4.79 -14.44
C GLY A 234 8.89 -3.82 -15.43
N PHE A 235 7.61 -3.46 -15.24
CA PHE A 235 6.94 -2.42 -16.01
C PHE A 235 7.27 -1.01 -15.50
N MET A 236 7.28 -0.80 -14.18
CA MET A 236 7.52 0.52 -13.59
C MET A 236 8.96 1.02 -13.76
N ILE A 237 9.97 0.14 -13.68
CA ILE A 237 11.39 0.51 -13.82
C ILE A 237 11.71 1.14 -15.19
N PRO A 238 11.42 0.51 -16.34
CA PRO A 238 11.70 1.11 -17.65
C PRO A 238 10.88 2.37 -17.90
N MET A 239 9.68 2.47 -17.33
CA MET A 239 8.87 3.71 -17.40
C MET A 239 9.50 4.87 -16.61
N THR A 240 10.28 4.55 -15.58
CA THR A 240 11.03 5.54 -14.80
C THR A 240 12.37 5.89 -15.46
N LEU A 241 13.09 4.89 -15.95
CA LEU A 241 14.44 5.06 -16.50
C LEU A 241 14.45 5.53 -17.97
N GLY A 242 13.35 5.28 -18.69
CA GLY A 242 13.19 5.65 -20.09
C GLY A 242 13.16 7.16 -20.29
N GLY A 243 14.00 7.65 -21.20
CA GLY A 243 14.11 9.06 -21.52
C GLY A 243 15.09 9.85 -20.66
N ASP A 244 15.47 9.34 -19.48
CA ASP A 244 16.42 9.99 -18.56
C ASP A 244 17.78 9.26 -18.54
N TYR A 245 17.79 7.99 -18.12
CA TYR A 245 19.00 7.15 -18.03
C TYR A 245 19.27 6.34 -19.28
N PHE A 246 18.22 5.83 -19.91
CA PHE A 246 18.29 5.08 -21.15
C PHE A 246 17.37 5.74 -22.17
N ALA A 247 17.85 5.87 -23.42
CA ALA A 247 16.97 6.26 -24.51
C ALA A 247 15.80 5.26 -24.62
N TRP A 248 14.60 5.75 -24.96
CA TRP A 248 13.42 4.90 -25.12
C TRP A 248 13.63 3.76 -26.12
N ASN A 249 14.43 4.00 -27.16
CA ASN A 249 14.77 3.01 -28.18
C ASN A 249 15.98 2.12 -27.82
N SER A 250 16.39 2.12 -26.54
CA SER A 250 17.51 1.30 -26.07
C SER A 250 17.13 -0.18 -26.00
N PRO A 251 18.05 -1.09 -26.40
CA PRO A 251 17.89 -2.52 -26.16
C PRO A 251 17.60 -2.87 -24.69
N ALA A 252 18.13 -2.08 -23.74
CA ALA A 252 17.90 -2.29 -22.31
C ALA A 252 16.42 -2.05 -21.92
N ILE A 253 15.80 -0.99 -22.44
CA ILE A 253 14.38 -0.69 -22.20
C ILE A 253 13.51 -1.79 -22.81
N TYR A 254 13.79 -2.21 -24.04
CA TYR A 254 13.06 -3.31 -24.67
C TYR A 254 13.21 -4.62 -23.92
N ALA A 255 14.41 -4.93 -23.40
CA ALA A 255 14.63 -6.12 -22.58
C ALA A 255 13.80 -6.07 -21.28
N MET A 256 13.79 -4.94 -20.57
CA MET A 256 13.00 -4.75 -19.34
C MET A 256 11.48 -4.83 -19.59
N LEU A 257 11.00 -4.20 -20.67
CA LEU A 257 9.58 -4.28 -21.03
C LEU A 257 9.19 -5.69 -21.47
N SER A 258 10.06 -6.38 -22.21
CA SER A 258 9.83 -7.77 -22.61
C SER A 258 9.78 -8.70 -21.41
N THR A 259 10.68 -8.55 -20.43
CA THR A 259 10.65 -9.35 -19.20
C THR A 259 9.41 -9.06 -18.35
N ALA A 260 8.93 -7.81 -18.32
CA ALA A 260 7.67 -7.46 -17.68
C ALA A 260 6.47 -8.17 -18.33
N VAL A 261 6.39 -8.15 -19.67
CA VAL A 261 5.34 -8.84 -20.43
C VAL A 261 5.41 -10.34 -20.23
N ILE A 262 6.60 -10.95 -20.29
CA ILE A 262 6.79 -12.39 -20.05
C ILE A 262 6.36 -12.75 -18.63
N SER A 263 6.70 -11.93 -17.63
CA SER A 263 6.29 -12.14 -16.23
C SER A 263 4.78 -12.03 -16.06
N LEU A 264 4.14 -11.08 -16.75
CA LEU A 264 2.68 -10.91 -16.73
C LEU A 264 1.96 -12.10 -17.39
N VAL A 265 2.44 -12.56 -18.53
CA VAL A 265 1.90 -13.75 -19.20
C VAL A 265 2.10 -14.98 -18.32
N SER A 266 3.28 -15.13 -17.72
CA SER A 266 3.56 -16.21 -16.77
C SER A 266 2.63 -16.17 -15.57
N PHE A 267 2.35 -14.97 -15.03
CA PHE A 267 1.37 -14.79 -13.96
C PHE A 267 0.00 -15.34 -14.36
N PHE A 268 -0.54 -14.94 -15.52
CA PHE A 268 -1.84 -15.44 -16.00
C PHE A 268 -1.86 -16.95 -16.24
N LEU A 269 -0.75 -17.53 -16.71
CA LEU A 269 -0.63 -18.97 -16.91
C LEU A 269 -0.60 -19.73 -15.58
N ILE A 270 0.16 -19.24 -14.60
CA ILE A 270 0.22 -19.81 -13.25
C ILE A 270 -1.16 -19.72 -12.59
N GLU A 271 -1.79 -18.55 -12.65
CA GLU A 271 -3.16 -18.31 -12.16
C GLU A 271 -4.19 -19.28 -12.76
N LYS A 272 -4.11 -19.52 -14.07
CA LYS A 272 -5.10 -20.33 -14.77
C LYS A 272 -4.90 -21.84 -14.58
N TYR A 273 -3.65 -22.30 -14.51
CA TYR A 273 -3.32 -23.72 -14.62
C TYR A 273 -2.69 -24.33 -13.37
N VAL A 274 -2.12 -23.52 -12.47
CA VAL A 274 -1.31 -24.00 -11.33
C VAL A 274 -1.91 -23.56 -9.99
N ALA A 275 -2.48 -22.37 -9.91
CA ALA A 275 -2.98 -21.80 -8.66
C ALA A 275 -4.22 -22.53 -8.15
N VAL A 276 -4.12 -23.13 -6.96
CA VAL A 276 -5.26 -23.75 -6.26
C VAL A 276 -6.20 -22.69 -5.67
N ASP A 277 -5.63 -21.57 -5.22
CA ASP A 277 -6.37 -20.44 -4.66
C ASP A 277 -5.87 -19.12 -5.27
N PRO A 278 -6.42 -18.73 -6.44
CA PRO A 278 -5.93 -17.62 -7.24
C PRO A 278 -5.97 -16.26 -6.51
N ILE A 279 -4.92 -15.46 -6.71
CA ILE A 279 -4.82 -14.06 -6.27
C ILE A 279 -5.85 -13.19 -6.99
N VAL A 280 -5.99 -13.38 -8.31
CA VAL A 280 -6.91 -12.65 -9.15
C VAL A 280 -7.87 -13.65 -9.81
N PRO A 281 -9.09 -13.83 -9.29
CA PRO A 281 -10.02 -14.77 -9.88
C PRO A 281 -10.38 -14.30 -11.31
N LEU A 282 -9.82 -14.96 -12.32
CA LEU A 282 -9.90 -14.58 -13.75
C LEU A 282 -11.34 -14.43 -14.27
N ARG A 283 -12.33 -15.02 -13.58
CA ARG A 283 -13.76 -14.78 -13.83
C ARG A 283 -14.16 -13.31 -13.72
N LEU A 284 -13.46 -12.49 -12.92
CA LEU A 284 -13.73 -11.06 -12.80
C LEU A 284 -13.43 -10.30 -14.10
N LEU A 285 -12.44 -10.75 -14.87
CA LEU A 285 -12.10 -10.18 -16.19
C LEU A 285 -13.20 -10.41 -17.24
N LYS A 286 -14.12 -11.36 -17.00
CA LYS A 286 -15.28 -11.56 -17.87
C LYS A 286 -16.39 -10.54 -17.63
N ASN A 287 -16.38 -9.86 -16.48
CA ASN A 287 -17.37 -8.84 -16.15
C ASN A 287 -16.97 -7.51 -16.78
N ARG A 288 -17.63 -7.15 -17.89
CA ARG A 288 -17.38 -5.92 -18.64
C ARG A 288 -17.46 -4.66 -17.78
N SER A 289 -18.34 -4.63 -16.79
CA SER A 289 -18.49 -3.48 -15.89
C SER A 289 -17.27 -3.30 -14.98
N LEU A 290 -16.67 -4.41 -14.50
CA LEU A 290 -15.44 -4.35 -13.71
C LEU A 290 -14.24 -3.93 -14.57
N VAL A 291 -14.12 -4.51 -15.76
CA VAL A 291 -13.04 -4.15 -16.70
C VAL A 291 -13.15 -2.68 -17.10
N GLY A 292 -14.36 -2.19 -17.40
CA GLY A 292 -14.61 -0.78 -17.67
C GLY A 292 -14.18 0.12 -16.51
N ALA A 293 -14.53 -0.23 -15.27
CA ALA A 293 -14.12 0.52 -14.09
C ALA A 293 -12.59 0.55 -13.89
N TRP A 294 -11.90 -0.58 -14.12
CA TRP A 294 -10.44 -0.65 -14.01
C TRP A 294 -9.74 0.15 -15.11
N LEU A 295 -10.24 0.11 -16.34
CA LEU A 295 -9.72 0.94 -17.43
C LEU A 295 -9.91 2.43 -17.14
N THR A 296 -11.09 2.83 -16.66
CA THR A 296 -11.33 4.21 -16.23
C THR A 296 -10.35 4.64 -15.15
N LEU A 297 -10.11 3.80 -14.13
CA LEU A 297 -9.16 4.11 -13.06
C LEU A 297 -7.72 4.23 -13.58
N PHE A 298 -7.34 3.39 -14.54
CA PHE A 298 -6.04 3.43 -15.19
C PHE A 298 -5.81 4.75 -15.96
N PHE A 299 -6.75 5.13 -16.83
CA PHE A 299 -6.67 6.39 -17.57
C PHE A 299 -6.79 7.62 -16.67
N TYR A 300 -7.63 7.55 -15.64
CA TYR A 300 -7.70 8.59 -14.61
C TYR A 300 -6.35 8.80 -13.93
N GLY A 301 -5.66 7.72 -13.53
CA GLY A 301 -4.33 7.80 -12.94
C GLY A 301 -3.31 8.48 -13.85
N MET A 302 -3.31 8.15 -15.16
CA MET A 302 -2.46 8.82 -16.14
C MET A 302 -2.69 10.33 -16.18
N VAL A 303 -3.94 10.76 -16.27
CA VAL A 303 -4.30 12.19 -16.30
C VAL A 303 -3.95 12.87 -14.98
N PHE A 304 -4.28 12.24 -13.85
CA PHE A 304 -4.06 12.78 -12.50
C PHE A 304 -2.57 13.05 -12.23
N PHE A 305 -1.71 12.06 -12.46
CA PHE A 305 -0.26 12.25 -12.24
C PHE A 305 0.37 13.17 -13.28
N SER A 306 -0.11 13.16 -14.54
CA SER A 306 0.37 14.12 -15.54
C SER A 306 0.06 15.56 -15.12
N MET A 307 -1.15 15.83 -14.63
CA MET A 307 -1.52 17.15 -14.13
C MET A 307 -0.72 17.54 -12.88
N MET A 308 -0.44 16.62 -11.97
CA MET A 308 0.29 16.93 -10.75
C MET A 308 1.75 17.34 -11.00
N TYR A 309 2.39 16.80 -12.05
CA TYR A 309 3.82 17.02 -12.32
C TYR A 309 4.13 18.01 -13.46
N TYR A 310 3.19 18.25 -14.39
CA TYR A 310 3.42 19.07 -15.60
C TYR A 310 2.58 20.38 -15.67
N LEU A 311 1.88 20.75 -14.59
CA LEU A 311 1.31 22.09 -14.39
C LEU A 311 2.22 22.93 -13.50
#